data_AF-A0A5E5A3S1-F1
#
_entry.id   AF-A0A5E5A3S1-F1
#
_cell.length_a   1.000
_cell.length_b   1.000
_cell.length_c   1.000
_cell.angle_alpha   90.00
_cell.angle_beta   90.00
_cell.angle_gamma   90.00
#
_symmetry.space_group_name_H-M   'P 1'
#
loop_
_entity.id
_entity.type
_entity.pdbx_description
1 polymer ?
#
loop_
_entity_poly.entity_id
_entity_poly.type
_entity_poly.pdbx_seq_one_letter_code
_entity_poly.pdbx_strand_id
1 'polypeptide(L)'
;MRRTCGIKVTGEFLLSIEALGASGIAARGGIGGIADEHGIAKSTLRTYVSELGKLYSEARDRVEETGQFRTGKVTVGLLRELEKMGAQRIESRGGLRAISRSEGIPFRTLKGYVDRHGKPTAFWRARLRDDGDPTRRATKVPVTPELLRSIQRLGASGIRAAGGLTVLPDRHNVFLSSLRSHVNGKGVLGHIGKQLMKGERRARISKTRCCAAHSEALRHVWREVETAGTHYDDAIRVEPRRRIVRPTRQ
;
A
#
# COMPACT_ATOMS: atom_id res chain seq x y z
N MET A 1 -29.17 -15.33 -5.18
CA MET A 1 -28.51 -14.17 -5.85
C MET A 1 -27.01 -14.43 -5.96
N ARG A 2 -26.50 -14.73 -7.16
CA ARG A 2 -25.04 -14.83 -7.39
C ARG A 2 -24.47 -13.41 -7.36
N ARG A 3 -23.51 -13.15 -6.48
CA ARG A 3 -22.74 -11.89 -6.54
C ARG A 3 -21.86 -11.99 -7.78
N THR A 4 -22.21 -11.29 -8.84
CA THR A 4 -21.27 -11.03 -9.93
C THR A 4 -20.06 -10.35 -9.30
N CYS A 5 -18.91 -11.00 -9.39
CA CYS A 5 -17.66 -10.38 -8.98
C CYS A 5 -17.47 -9.21 -9.95
N GLY A 6 -17.73 -7.98 -9.50
CA GLY A 6 -17.76 -6.82 -10.38
C GLY A 6 -16.45 -6.74 -11.17
N ILE A 7 -16.57 -6.74 -12.50
CA ILE A 7 -15.42 -6.62 -13.39
C ILE A 7 -14.72 -5.29 -13.10
N LYS A 8 -13.41 -5.34 -12.94
CA LYS A 8 -12.60 -4.17 -12.59
C LYS A 8 -12.42 -3.33 -13.86
N VAL A 9 -12.80 -2.05 -13.77
CA VAL A 9 -12.50 -1.06 -14.81
C VAL A 9 -10.98 -0.85 -14.88
N THR A 10 -10.35 -1.27 -15.98
CA THR A 10 -8.91 -1.09 -16.27
C THR A 10 -8.68 0.20 -17.04
N GLY A 11 -7.45 0.74 -17.06
CA GLY A 11 -7.13 1.91 -17.88
C GLY A 11 -7.18 1.63 -19.38
N GLU A 12 -6.75 0.44 -19.81
CA GLU A 12 -6.88 0.01 -21.22
C GLU A 12 -8.34 0.03 -21.69
N PHE A 13 -9.26 -0.41 -20.84
CA PHE A 13 -10.69 -0.35 -21.14
C PHE A 13 -11.21 1.10 -21.20
N LEU A 14 -10.69 1.99 -20.36
CA LEU A 14 -11.05 3.41 -20.42
C LEU A 14 -10.55 4.06 -21.70
N LEU A 15 -9.33 3.73 -22.14
CA LEU A 15 -8.77 4.17 -23.42
C LEU A 15 -9.59 3.68 -24.61
N SER A 16 -10.05 2.42 -24.59
CA SER A 16 -10.88 1.92 -25.69
C SER A 16 -12.22 2.65 -25.78
N ILE A 17 -12.83 3.00 -24.65
CA ILE A 17 -14.07 3.81 -24.64
C ILE A 17 -13.79 5.23 -25.16
N GLU A 18 -12.69 5.86 -24.75
CA GLU A 18 -12.33 7.20 -25.24
C GLU A 18 -12.13 7.20 -26.76
N ALA A 19 -11.50 6.15 -27.29
CA ALA A 19 -11.27 5.98 -28.73
C ALA A 19 -12.57 5.79 -29.55
N LEU A 20 -13.65 5.27 -28.95
CA LEU A 20 -14.95 5.15 -29.62
C LEU A 20 -15.58 6.52 -29.93
N GLY A 21 -15.29 7.53 -29.09
CA GLY A 21 -15.93 8.84 -29.15
C GLY A 21 -17.46 8.78 -28.97
N ALA A 22 -18.12 9.92 -29.13
CA ALA A 22 -19.57 10.03 -28.92
C ALA A 22 -20.37 9.12 -29.87
N SER A 23 -19.98 9.06 -31.15
CA SER A 23 -20.69 8.25 -32.17
C SER A 23 -20.58 6.75 -31.91
N GLY A 24 -19.38 6.26 -31.57
CA GLY A 24 -19.19 4.84 -31.26
C GLY A 24 -19.91 4.42 -29.97
N ILE A 25 -19.95 5.31 -28.97
CA ILE A 25 -20.71 5.07 -27.74
C ILE A 25 -22.21 5.02 -28.02
N ALA A 26 -22.75 5.95 -28.81
CA ALA A 26 -24.17 5.95 -29.19
C ALA A 26 -24.54 4.67 -29.97
N ALA A 27 -23.69 4.25 -30.92
CA ALA A 27 -23.88 3.02 -31.69
C ALA A 27 -23.93 1.76 -30.83
N ARG A 28 -23.23 1.76 -29.68
CA ARG A 28 -23.26 0.67 -28.69
C ARG A 28 -24.39 0.80 -27.65
N GLY A 29 -25.43 1.59 -27.92
CA GLY A 29 -26.53 1.81 -26.96
C GLY A 29 -26.15 2.72 -25.78
N GLY A 30 -25.18 3.61 -25.99
CA GLY A 30 -24.66 4.52 -24.98
C GLY A 30 -23.75 3.82 -23.96
N ILE A 31 -23.42 4.55 -22.88
CA ILE A 31 -22.65 4.02 -21.74
C ILE A 31 -23.36 2.82 -21.08
N GLY A 32 -24.69 2.74 -21.18
CA GLY A 32 -25.46 1.60 -20.68
C GLY A 32 -25.11 0.30 -21.41
N GLY A 33 -25.20 0.30 -22.74
CA GLY A 33 -24.88 -0.90 -23.52
C GLY A 33 -23.43 -1.35 -23.39
N ILE A 34 -22.48 -0.42 -23.35
CA ILE A 34 -21.06 -0.75 -23.06
C ILE A 34 -20.92 -1.38 -21.66
N ALA A 35 -21.63 -0.85 -20.65
CA ALA A 35 -21.55 -1.39 -19.30
C ALA A 35 -22.13 -2.82 -19.22
N ASP A 36 -23.25 -3.06 -19.90
CA ASP A 36 -23.90 -4.37 -19.97
C ASP A 36 -23.04 -5.40 -20.71
N GLU A 37 -22.42 -5.02 -21.84
CA GLU A 37 -21.49 -5.85 -22.63
C GLU A 37 -20.31 -6.36 -21.78
N HIS A 38 -19.84 -5.53 -20.85
CA HIS A 38 -18.70 -5.85 -19.98
C HIS A 38 -19.08 -6.27 -18.56
N GLY A 39 -20.38 -6.46 -18.25
CA GLY A 39 -20.83 -6.84 -16.91
C GLY A 39 -20.44 -5.84 -15.81
N ILE A 40 -20.33 -4.56 -16.15
CA ILE A 40 -19.98 -3.45 -15.25
C ILE A 40 -21.26 -2.69 -14.91
N ALA A 41 -21.41 -2.23 -13.67
CA ALA A 41 -22.55 -1.38 -13.34
C ALA A 41 -22.43 -0.04 -14.09
N LYS A 42 -23.49 0.37 -14.80
CA LYS A 42 -23.56 1.68 -15.49
C LYS A 42 -23.15 2.84 -14.58
N SER A 43 -23.58 2.82 -13.31
CA SER A 43 -23.19 3.84 -12.32
C SER A 43 -21.68 3.90 -12.06
N THR A 44 -21.00 2.74 -12.07
CA THR A 44 -19.54 2.67 -11.96
C THR A 44 -18.86 3.22 -13.21
N LEU A 45 -19.38 2.96 -14.41
CA LEU A 45 -18.74 3.49 -15.63
C LEU A 45 -18.91 5.02 -15.74
N ARG A 46 -20.05 5.57 -15.30
CA ARG A 46 -20.30 7.02 -15.25
C ARG A 46 -19.38 7.79 -14.30
N THR A 47 -18.69 7.14 -13.36
CA THR A 47 -17.67 7.84 -12.54
C THR A 47 -16.38 8.08 -13.33
N TYR A 48 -16.19 7.38 -14.44
CA TYR A 48 -14.96 7.41 -15.22
C TYR A 48 -15.11 8.11 -16.57
N VAL A 49 -16.23 7.88 -17.26
CA VAL A 49 -16.44 8.37 -18.63
C VAL A 49 -17.75 9.14 -18.72
N SER A 50 -17.73 10.25 -19.44
CA SER A 50 -18.94 10.99 -19.81
C SER A 50 -19.74 10.27 -20.91
N GLU A 51 -20.98 10.70 -21.14
CA GLU A 51 -21.81 10.15 -22.23
C GLU A 51 -21.24 10.44 -23.63
N LEU A 52 -20.31 11.40 -23.74
CA LEU A 52 -19.60 11.76 -24.96
C LEU A 52 -18.26 11.02 -25.12
N GLY A 53 -17.92 10.11 -24.21
CA GLY A 53 -16.65 9.37 -24.25
C GLY A 53 -15.45 10.10 -23.68
N LYS A 54 -15.64 11.28 -23.08
CA LYS A 54 -14.53 12.01 -22.43
C LYS A 54 -14.22 11.40 -21.06
N LEU A 55 -12.95 11.12 -20.81
CA LEU A 55 -12.49 10.64 -19.51
C LEU A 55 -12.46 11.75 -18.47
N TYR A 56 -13.02 11.47 -17.29
CA TYR A 56 -12.86 12.33 -16.11
C TYR A 56 -11.44 12.21 -15.53
N SER A 57 -11.08 13.13 -14.63
CA SER A 57 -9.74 13.17 -14.01
C SER A 57 -9.34 11.86 -13.33
N GLU A 58 -10.27 11.17 -12.66
CA GLU A 58 -9.99 9.87 -12.03
C GLU A 58 -9.76 8.76 -13.07
N ALA A 59 -10.46 8.81 -14.21
CA ALA A 59 -10.23 7.88 -15.31
C ALA A 59 -8.86 8.10 -15.95
N ARG A 60 -8.50 9.37 -16.18
CA ARG A 60 -7.17 9.73 -16.69
C ARG A 60 -6.05 9.26 -15.74
N ASP A 61 -6.23 9.42 -14.43
CA ASP A 61 -5.30 8.88 -13.44
C ASP A 61 -5.13 7.38 -13.62
N ARG A 62 -6.23 6.66 -13.78
CA ARG A 62 -6.19 5.21 -13.97
C ARG A 62 -5.51 4.82 -15.28
N VAL A 63 -5.75 5.56 -16.36
CA VAL A 63 -5.12 5.36 -17.66
C VAL A 63 -3.61 5.56 -17.57
N GLU A 64 -3.16 6.69 -17.02
CA GLU A 64 -1.74 6.95 -16.72
C GLU A 64 -1.17 5.85 -15.80
N GLU A 65 -1.99 5.35 -14.87
CA GLU A 65 -1.59 4.34 -13.91
C GLU A 65 -1.29 2.95 -14.51
N THR A 66 -1.91 2.63 -15.65
CA THR A 66 -1.97 1.25 -16.19
C THR A 66 -0.65 0.80 -16.82
N GLY A 67 0.29 1.71 -17.11
CA GLY A 67 1.61 1.37 -17.69
C GLY A 67 2.83 1.59 -16.79
N GLN A 68 2.76 2.50 -15.81
CA GLN A 68 3.97 3.02 -15.14
C GLN A 68 4.09 2.67 -13.65
N PHE A 69 2.98 2.43 -12.95
CA PHE A 69 2.99 2.36 -11.49
C PHE A 69 3.29 0.95 -11.02
N ARG A 70 4.56 0.58 -11.16
CA ARG A 70 5.09 -0.68 -10.64
C ARG A 70 5.18 -0.63 -9.13
N THR A 71 4.08 -0.96 -8.47
CA THR A 71 4.09 -1.42 -7.06
C THR A 71 4.66 -0.47 -6.02
N GLY A 72 4.85 0.82 -6.36
CA GLY A 72 5.39 1.82 -5.44
C GLY A 72 4.60 1.82 -4.14
N LYS A 73 5.31 1.55 -3.04
CA LYS A 73 4.71 1.57 -1.71
C LYS A 73 4.98 2.93 -1.09
N VAL A 74 3.97 3.51 -0.47
CA VAL A 74 4.17 4.69 0.37
C VAL A 74 5.01 4.30 1.58
N THR A 75 6.29 4.70 1.55
CA THR A 75 7.26 4.48 2.62
C THR A 75 7.14 5.57 3.69
N VAL A 76 7.63 5.30 4.90
CA VAL A 76 7.74 6.31 5.95
C VAL A 76 8.69 7.45 5.53
N GLY A 77 9.76 7.12 4.80
CA GLY A 77 10.71 8.10 4.26
C GLY A 77 10.03 9.13 3.36
N LEU A 78 9.28 8.67 2.36
CA LEU A 78 8.51 9.56 1.47
C LEU A 78 7.53 10.43 2.25
N LEU A 79 6.82 9.88 3.24
CA LEU A 79 5.92 10.67 4.07
C LEU A 79 6.68 11.78 4.83
N ARG A 80 7.85 11.51 5.42
CA ARG A 80 8.66 12.53 6.08
C ARG A 80 9.16 13.60 5.11
N GLU A 81 9.54 13.21 3.89
CA GLU A 81 9.94 14.16 2.85
C GLU A 81 8.79 15.08 2.45
N LEU A 82 7.58 14.53 2.27
CA LEU A 82 6.38 15.32 1.97
C LEU A 82 6.02 16.26 3.12
N GLU A 83 6.19 15.82 4.38
CA GLU A 83 6.03 16.69 5.56
C GLU A 83 6.99 17.87 5.51
N LYS A 84 8.27 17.60 5.25
CA LYS A 84 9.33 18.61 5.18
C LYS A 84 9.14 19.58 4.01
N MET A 85 8.63 19.10 2.88
CA MET A 85 8.35 19.94 1.71
C MET A 85 7.24 20.96 2.01
N GLY A 86 6.17 20.52 2.68
CA GLY A 86 4.98 21.34 2.91
C GLY A 86 4.18 21.61 1.64
N ALA A 87 3.01 22.24 1.80
CA ALA A 87 2.03 22.45 0.73
C ALA A 87 2.59 23.23 -0.47
N GLN A 88 3.32 24.32 -0.20
CA GLN A 88 3.84 25.20 -1.24
C GLN A 88 4.82 24.46 -2.16
N ARG A 89 5.79 23.72 -1.62
CA ARG A 89 6.78 23.00 -2.43
C ARG A 89 6.18 21.80 -3.16
N ILE A 90 5.16 21.16 -2.58
CA ILE A 90 4.39 20.12 -3.28
C ILE A 90 3.74 20.71 -4.53
N GLU A 91 3.11 21.88 -4.41
CA GLU A 91 2.49 22.56 -5.55
C GLU A 91 3.53 22.97 -6.59
N SER A 92 4.65 23.55 -6.16
CA SER A 92 5.76 23.93 -7.06
C SER A 92 6.37 22.75 -7.83
N ARG A 93 6.21 21.51 -7.34
CA ARG A 93 6.62 20.29 -8.05
C ARG A 93 5.57 19.76 -9.04
N GLY A 94 4.49 20.50 -9.29
CA GLY A 94 3.36 20.03 -10.11
C GLY A 94 2.33 19.23 -9.31
N GLY A 95 2.28 19.45 -7.99
CA GLY A 95 1.33 18.83 -7.08
C GLY A 95 1.59 17.35 -6.80
N LEU A 96 0.68 16.73 -6.05
CA LEU A 96 0.78 15.31 -5.66
C LEU A 96 0.77 14.34 -6.85
N ARG A 97 0.24 14.74 -8.01
CA ARG A 97 0.24 13.92 -9.23
C ARG A 97 1.66 13.76 -9.78
N ALA A 98 2.41 14.86 -9.86
CA ALA A 98 3.80 14.81 -10.31
C ALA A 98 4.66 13.97 -9.38
N ILE A 99 4.49 14.12 -8.06
CA ILE A 99 5.16 13.30 -7.04
C ILE A 99 4.78 11.82 -7.18
N SER A 100 3.49 11.54 -7.33
CA SER A 100 2.99 10.18 -7.53
C SER A 100 3.68 9.49 -8.72
N ARG A 101 3.86 10.21 -9.84
CA ARG A 101 4.60 9.71 -11.02
C ARG A 101 6.08 9.53 -10.72
N SER A 102 6.76 10.50 -10.11
CA SER A 102 8.20 10.40 -9.81
C SER A 102 8.53 9.23 -8.88
N GLU A 103 7.65 8.96 -7.92
CA GLU A 103 7.80 7.87 -6.95
C GLU A 103 7.23 6.53 -7.45
N GLY A 104 6.57 6.49 -8.61
CA GLY A 104 5.91 5.29 -9.12
C GLY A 104 4.80 4.75 -8.20
N ILE A 105 4.15 5.62 -7.42
CA ILE A 105 3.08 5.27 -6.46
C ILE A 105 1.74 5.71 -7.02
N PRO A 106 0.72 4.83 -7.11
CA PRO A 106 -0.59 5.24 -7.63
C PRO A 106 -1.13 6.47 -6.90
N PHE A 107 -1.64 7.46 -7.65
CA PHE A 107 -2.07 8.75 -7.11
C PHE A 107 -3.17 8.55 -6.07
N ARG A 108 -4.09 7.62 -6.33
CA ARG A 108 -5.10 7.16 -5.37
C ARG A 108 -4.50 6.72 -4.04
N THR A 109 -3.40 5.97 -4.08
CA THR A 109 -2.73 5.47 -2.88
C THR A 109 -2.13 6.62 -2.10
N LEU A 110 -1.44 7.55 -2.78
CA LEU A 110 -0.82 8.72 -2.16
C LEU A 110 -1.87 9.67 -1.55
N LYS A 111 -3.00 9.89 -2.24
CA LYS A 111 -4.15 10.67 -1.75
C LYS A 111 -4.79 10.09 -0.48
N GLY A 112 -4.57 8.81 -0.19
CA GLY A 112 -4.97 8.19 1.08
C GLY A 112 -4.14 8.67 2.28
N TYR A 113 -2.96 9.23 2.02
CA TYR A 113 -2.05 9.74 3.04
C TYR A 113 -2.09 11.27 3.09
N VAL A 114 -2.09 11.93 1.94
CA VAL A 114 -2.03 13.39 1.83
C VAL A 114 -3.34 13.93 1.27
N ASP A 115 -3.83 15.04 1.82
CA ASP A 115 -4.95 15.74 1.19
C ASP A 115 -4.51 16.57 -0.03
N ARG A 116 -5.48 17.14 -0.75
CA ARG A 116 -5.21 17.96 -1.96
C ARG A 116 -4.38 19.22 -1.69
N HIS A 117 -4.23 19.62 -0.43
CA HIS A 117 -3.47 20.79 0.00
C HIS A 117 -2.11 20.40 0.58
N GLY A 118 -1.67 19.14 0.40
CA GLY A 118 -0.40 18.67 0.94
C GLY A 118 -0.42 18.42 2.45
N LYS A 119 -1.59 18.45 3.12
CA LYS A 119 -1.68 18.23 4.56
C LYS A 119 -1.77 16.73 4.89
N PRO A 120 -1.09 16.27 5.95
CA PRO A 120 -1.20 14.89 6.42
C PRO A 120 -2.62 14.52 6.84
N THR A 121 -3.14 13.44 6.28
CA THR A 121 -4.39 12.83 6.76
C THR A 121 -4.17 12.15 8.11
N ALA A 122 -5.26 11.78 8.80
CA ALA A 122 -5.16 10.96 10.00
C ALA A 122 -4.46 9.61 9.75
N PHE A 123 -4.59 9.06 8.54
CA PHE A 123 -3.95 7.80 8.18
C PHE A 123 -2.43 7.95 8.02
N TRP A 124 -1.98 9.02 7.37
CA TRP A 124 -0.56 9.40 7.36
C TRP A 124 -0.03 9.53 8.77
N ARG A 125 -0.66 10.35 9.62
CA ARG A 125 -0.16 10.59 10.98
C ARG A 125 -0.04 9.31 11.80
N ALA A 126 -1.03 8.43 11.71
CA ALA A 126 -0.97 7.13 12.35
C ALA A 126 0.19 6.29 11.80
N ARG A 127 0.40 6.25 10.48
CA ARG A 127 1.51 5.52 9.87
C ARG A 127 2.88 6.06 10.28
N LEU A 128 3.08 7.38 10.29
CA LEU A 128 4.32 7.97 10.77
C LEU A 128 4.60 7.63 12.24
N ARG A 129 3.56 7.63 13.08
CA ARG A 129 3.69 7.25 14.50
C ARG A 129 3.98 5.76 14.68
N ASP A 130 3.24 4.90 13.97
CA ASP A 130 3.27 3.44 14.17
C ASP A 130 4.46 2.77 13.46
N ASP A 131 4.80 3.20 12.24
CA ASP A 131 5.89 2.61 11.43
C ASP A 131 7.18 3.43 11.50
N GLY A 132 7.12 4.69 11.94
CA GLY A 132 8.29 5.58 12.05
C GLY A 132 9.05 5.47 13.37
N ASP A 133 8.51 4.73 14.34
CA ASP A 133 9.14 4.44 15.63
C ASP A 133 9.13 2.91 15.89
N PRO A 134 10.29 2.23 15.83
CA PRO A 134 10.37 0.79 16.01
C PRO A 134 9.99 0.35 17.44
N THR A 135 10.20 1.21 18.44
CA THR A 135 9.86 0.88 19.84
C THR A 135 8.35 0.81 20.02
N ARG A 136 7.63 1.81 19.51
CA ARG A 136 6.17 1.82 19.49
C ARG A 136 5.60 0.68 18.66
N ARG A 137 6.24 0.33 17.53
CA ARG A 137 5.81 -0.80 16.71
C ARG A 137 5.86 -2.13 17.48
N ALA A 138 6.88 -2.33 18.31
CA ALA A 138 7.05 -3.53 19.11
C ALA A 138 6.01 -3.69 20.23
N THR A 139 5.44 -2.59 20.72
CA THR A 139 4.44 -2.62 21.80
C THR A 139 3.01 -2.86 21.30
N LYS A 140 2.74 -2.72 20.00
CA LYS A 140 1.38 -2.84 19.45
C LYS A 140 0.84 -4.27 19.53
N VAL A 141 -0.39 -4.40 20.00
CA VAL A 141 -1.08 -5.70 20.13
C VAL A 141 -1.91 -6.02 18.88
N PRO A 142 -2.13 -7.31 18.56
CA PRO A 142 -3.02 -7.69 17.47
C PRO A 142 -4.48 -7.33 17.77
N VAL A 143 -5.28 -7.14 16.72
CA VAL A 143 -6.73 -6.95 16.85
C VAL A 143 -7.37 -8.26 17.29
N THR A 144 -8.06 -8.26 18.44
CA THR A 144 -8.74 -9.43 19.02
C THR A 144 -10.26 -9.40 18.76
N PRO A 145 -10.95 -10.56 18.79
CA PRO A 145 -12.42 -10.60 18.77
C PRO A 145 -13.07 -9.77 19.87
N GLU A 146 -12.49 -9.75 21.07
CA GLU A 146 -13.00 -9.02 22.24
C GLU A 146 -13.00 -7.50 21.96
N LEU A 147 -11.92 -7.00 21.38
CA LEU A 147 -11.83 -5.60 20.96
C LEU A 147 -12.88 -5.27 19.90
N LEU A 148 -13.09 -6.16 18.92
CA LEU A 148 -14.11 -5.95 17.88
C LEU A 148 -15.53 -5.91 18.47
N ARG A 149 -15.86 -6.80 19.42
CA ARG A 149 -17.15 -6.77 20.14
C ARG A 149 -17.33 -5.47 20.89
N SER A 150 -16.29 -4.99 21.58
CA SER A 150 -16.31 -3.71 22.30
C SER A 150 -16.62 -2.54 21.35
N ILE A 151 -15.95 -2.47 20.20
CA ILE A 151 -16.17 -1.41 19.20
C ILE A 151 -17.57 -1.50 18.57
N GLN A 152 -18.10 -2.71 18.34
CA GLN A 152 -19.47 -2.88 17.87
C GLN A 152 -20.50 -2.35 18.87
N ARG A 153 -20.31 -2.61 20.18
CA ARG A 153 -21.19 -2.12 21.24
C ARG A 153 -21.20 -0.59 21.34
N LEU A 154 -20.07 0.07 21.06
CA LEU A 154 -20.03 1.54 20.99
C LEU A 154 -20.95 2.10 19.89
N GLY A 155 -21.09 1.38 18.78
CA GLY A 155 -21.84 1.85 17.62
C GLY A 155 -21.25 3.14 17.01
N ALA A 156 -21.97 3.73 16.05
CA ALA A 156 -21.51 4.92 15.36
C ALA A 156 -21.41 6.16 16.28
N SER A 157 -22.33 6.29 17.25
CA SER A 157 -22.35 7.39 18.22
C SER A 157 -21.19 7.29 19.22
N GLY A 158 -20.97 6.11 19.82
CA GLY A 158 -19.87 5.90 20.76
C GLY A 158 -18.50 6.04 20.10
N ILE A 159 -18.33 5.55 18.86
CA ILE A 159 -17.08 5.77 18.11
C ILE A 159 -16.85 7.27 17.87
N ARG A 160 -17.89 8.04 17.51
CA ARG A 160 -17.77 9.49 17.33
C ARG A 160 -17.41 10.19 18.64
N ALA A 161 -18.08 9.83 19.73
CA ALA A 161 -17.79 10.36 21.07
C ALA A 161 -16.37 10.05 21.53
N ALA A 162 -15.81 8.90 21.13
CA ALA A 162 -14.41 8.55 21.39
C ALA A 162 -13.38 9.31 20.53
N GLY A 163 -13.81 10.26 19.68
CA GLY A 163 -12.94 10.99 18.74
C GLY A 163 -12.77 10.29 17.39
N GLY A 164 -13.62 9.32 17.07
CA GLY A 164 -13.61 8.57 15.83
C GLY A 164 -12.69 7.33 15.85
N LEU A 165 -12.80 6.54 14.78
CA LEU A 165 -12.00 5.31 14.61
C LEU A 165 -10.49 5.57 14.52
N THR A 166 -10.07 6.82 14.32
CA THR A 166 -8.66 7.22 14.26
C THR A 166 -8.00 7.30 15.64
N VAL A 167 -8.78 7.45 16.72
CA VAL A 167 -8.27 7.59 18.10
C VAL A 167 -8.28 6.25 18.84
N LEU A 168 -9.25 5.38 18.56
CA LEU A 168 -9.36 4.06 19.19
C LEU A 168 -8.09 3.19 19.14
N PRO A 169 -7.30 3.18 18.05
CA PRO A 169 -6.07 2.39 18.01
C PRO A 169 -5.04 2.79 19.07
N ASP A 170 -4.97 4.08 19.42
CA ASP A 170 -4.06 4.55 20.45
C ASP A 170 -4.54 4.10 21.84
N ARG A 171 -5.85 4.14 22.10
CA ARG A 171 -6.45 3.69 23.39
C ARG A 171 -6.29 2.19 23.64
N HIS A 172 -6.38 1.39 22.58
CA HIS A 172 -6.28 -0.07 22.66
C HIS A 172 -4.91 -0.60 22.24
N ASN A 173 -3.95 0.29 22.02
CA ASN A 173 -2.59 -0.05 21.61
C ASN A 173 -2.53 -0.99 20.38
N VAL A 174 -3.41 -0.80 19.40
CA VAL A 174 -3.43 -1.55 18.13
C VAL A 174 -3.00 -0.66 16.96
N PHE A 175 -2.64 -1.27 15.83
CA PHE A 175 -2.37 -0.52 14.59
C PHE A 175 -3.67 -0.01 13.96
N LEU A 176 -3.70 1.26 13.55
CA LEU A 176 -4.87 1.84 12.86
C LEU A 176 -5.20 1.08 11.57
N SER A 177 -4.18 0.75 10.78
CA SER A 177 -4.34 0.01 9.50
C SER A 177 -4.97 -1.37 9.72
N SER A 178 -4.53 -2.07 10.76
CA SER A 178 -5.10 -3.34 11.17
C SER A 178 -6.55 -3.18 11.61
N LEU A 179 -6.85 -2.20 12.47
CA LEU A 179 -8.21 -1.99 12.95
C LEU A 179 -9.19 -1.67 11.81
N ARG A 180 -8.82 -0.76 10.89
CA ARG A 180 -9.66 -0.36 9.73
C ARG A 180 -9.95 -1.51 8.77
N SER A 181 -9.12 -2.55 8.76
CA SER A 181 -9.35 -3.75 7.95
C SER A 181 -10.46 -4.65 8.54
N HIS A 182 -10.75 -4.54 9.84
CA HIS A 182 -11.74 -5.36 10.54
C HIS A 182 -13.08 -4.63 10.75
N VAL A 183 -13.05 -3.33 11.03
CA VAL A 183 -14.24 -2.54 11.38
C VAL A 183 -14.23 -1.17 10.70
N ASN A 184 -15.41 -0.67 10.32
CA ASN A 184 -15.57 0.66 9.74
C ASN A 184 -15.89 1.73 10.79
N GLY A 185 -15.97 3.00 10.37
CA GLY A 185 -16.24 4.13 11.27
C GLY A 185 -17.63 4.12 11.94
N LYS A 186 -18.53 3.21 11.52
CA LYS A 186 -19.86 3.01 12.14
C LYS A 186 -19.87 1.84 13.12
N GLY A 187 -18.72 1.19 13.36
CA GLY A 187 -18.64 -0.01 14.20
C GLY A 187 -19.08 -1.28 13.49
N VAL A 188 -19.35 -1.25 12.18
CA VAL A 188 -19.78 -2.43 11.43
C VAL A 188 -18.55 -3.22 10.97
N LEU A 189 -18.58 -4.53 11.20
CA LEU A 189 -17.49 -5.42 10.80
C LEU A 189 -17.42 -5.59 9.27
N GLY A 190 -16.21 -5.42 8.74
CA GLY A 190 -15.87 -5.83 7.38
C GLY A 190 -15.76 -7.35 7.27
N HIS A 191 -15.48 -7.84 6.06
CA HIS A 191 -15.33 -9.27 5.80
C HIS A 191 -14.27 -9.93 6.70
N ILE A 192 -13.10 -9.29 6.83
CA ILE A 192 -11.99 -9.78 7.66
C ILE A 192 -12.37 -9.79 9.15
N GLY A 193 -13.07 -8.75 9.62
CA GLY A 193 -13.59 -8.70 11.01
C GLY A 193 -14.56 -9.83 11.29
N LYS A 194 -15.48 -10.12 10.36
CA LYS A 194 -16.42 -11.24 10.47
C LYS A 194 -15.71 -12.59 10.51
N GLN A 195 -14.70 -12.79 9.66
CA GLN A 195 -13.89 -14.02 9.70
C GLN A 195 -13.15 -14.20 11.02
N LEU A 196 -12.54 -13.12 11.53
CA LEU A 196 -11.87 -13.15 12.84
C LEU A 196 -12.86 -13.52 13.97
N MET A 197 -14.07 -12.98 13.94
CA MET A 197 -15.11 -13.25 14.93
C MET A 197 -15.63 -14.71 14.93
N LYS A 198 -15.57 -15.38 13.79
CA LYS A 198 -15.97 -16.78 13.66
C LYS A 198 -14.86 -17.77 14.04
N GLY A 199 -13.66 -17.28 14.39
CA GLY A 199 -12.48 -18.13 14.58
C GLY A 199 -11.93 -18.74 13.27
N GLU A 200 -12.43 -18.32 12.11
CA GLU A 200 -12.03 -18.85 10.80
C GLU A 200 -10.61 -18.43 10.38
N ARG A 201 -9.99 -17.48 11.12
CA ARG A 201 -8.59 -17.13 10.89
C ARG A 201 -7.69 -18.24 11.43
N ARG A 202 -7.23 -19.10 10.52
CA ARG A 202 -6.03 -19.91 10.74
C ARG A 202 -4.94 -19.02 11.32
N ALA A 203 -4.31 -19.45 12.41
CA ALA A 203 -3.18 -18.77 13.00
C ALA A 203 -2.22 -18.39 11.86
N ARG A 204 -2.00 -17.08 11.66
CA ARG A 204 -0.87 -16.64 10.85
C ARG A 204 0.34 -17.16 11.60
N ILE A 205 0.93 -18.25 11.12
CA ILE A 205 2.27 -18.66 11.52
C ILE A 205 3.13 -17.43 11.25
N SER A 206 3.43 -16.68 12.30
CA SER A 206 4.21 -15.47 12.20
C SER A 206 5.58 -15.92 11.71
N LYS A 207 5.97 -15.45 10.53
CA LYS A 207 7.30 -15.70 9.94
C LYS A 207 8.45 -15.37 10.91
N THR A 208 8.16 -14.63 11.97
CA THR A 208 9.06 -14.32 13.09
C THR A 208 9.63 -15.58 13.77
N ARG A 209 8.91 -16.71 13.80
CA ARG A 209 9.48 -17.97 14.34
C ARG A 209 10.46 -18.66 13.39
N CYS A 210 10.42 -18.39 12.08
CA CYS A 210 11.42 -18.93 11.15
C CYS A 210 12.76 -18.18 11.22
N CYS A 211 12.79 -16.88 11.54
CA CYS A 211 14.07 -16.15 11.58
C CYS A 211 14.97 -16.57 12.75
N ALA A 212 14.41 -16.90 13.92
CA ALA A 212 15.20 -17.37 15.06
C ALA A 212 15.82 -18.76 14.77
N ALA A 213 15.01 -19.71 14.31
CA ALA A 213 15.46 -21.05 13.95
C ALA A 213 16.42 -21.06 12.74
N HIS A 214 16.23 -20.16 11.77
CA HIS A 214 17.16 -20.03 10.63
C HIS A 214 18.47 -19.34 11.05
N SER A 215 18.47 -18.44 12.03
CA SER A 215 19.70 -17.85 12.59
C SER A 215 20.49 -18.81 13.47
N GLU A 216 19.81 -19.77 14.13
CA GLU A 216 20.47 -20.82 14.91
C GLU A 216 21.02 -21.92 14.00
N ALA A 217 20.26 -22.32 12.98
CA ALA A 217 20.75 -23.27 11.96
C ALA A 217 21.96 -22.72 11.19
N LEU A 218 21.94 -21.45 10.79
CA LEU A 218 23.10 -20.81 10.15
C LEU A 218 24.28 -20.65 11.11
N ARG A 219 24.05 -20.39 12.41
CA ARG A 219 25.12 -20.36 13.42
C ARG A 219 25.73 -21.74 13.66
N HIS A 220 24.96 -22.82 13.52
CA HIS A 220 25.50 -24.19 13.63
C HIS A 220 26.36 -24.56 12.42
N VAL A 221 25.87 -24.25 11.21
CA VAL A 221 26.63 -24.47 9.96
C VAL A 221 27.91 -23.65 9.93
N TRP A 222 27.90 -22.40 10.38
CA TRP A 222 29.11 -21.57 10.44
C TRP A 222 30.14 -22.10 11.46
N ARG A 223 29.67 -22.63 12.59
CA ARG A 223 30.54 -23.22 13.63
C ARG A 223 31.18 -24.53 13.16
N GLU A 224 30.49 -25.32 12.34
CA GLU A 224 31.05 -26.52 11.69
C GLU A 224 32.11 -26.17 10.65
N VAL A 225 31.90 -25.10 9.86
CA VAL A 225 32.89 -24.60 8.89
C VAL A 225 34.13 -24.04 9.59
N GLU A 226 34.01 -23.34 10.72
CA GLU A 226 35.17 -22.89 11.51
C GLU A 226 35.97 -24.05 12.11
N THR A 227 35.31 -25.10 12.60
CA THR A 227 36.01 -26.31 13.08
C THR A 227 36.72 -27.07 11.96
N ALA A 228 36.19 -27.04 10.73
CA ALA A 228 36.82 -27.66 9.57
C ALA A 228 37.94 -26.80 8.93
N GLY A 229 37.97 -25.49 9.23
CA GLY A 229 38.89 -24.52 8.63
C GLY A 229 40.28 -24.43 9.28
N THR A 230 40.52 -25.11 10.41
CA THR A 230 41.83 -25.06 11.11
C THR A 230 42.94 -25.90 10.46
N HIS A 231 42.73 -26.36 9.22
CA HIS A 231 43.68 -27.19 8.47
C HIS A 231 44.00 -26.65 7.07
N TYR A 232 43.89 -25.34 6.85
CA TYR A 232 44.15 -24.72 5.54
C TYR A 232 44.96 -23.42 5.57
N ASP A 233 45.83 -23.22 6.57
CA ASP A 233 46.70 -22.03 6.65
C ASP A 233 48.16 -22.26 6.19
N ASP A 234 48.52 -23.45 5.68
CA ASP A 234 49.92 -23.76 5.31
C ASP A 234 50.28 -23.63 3.81
N ALA A 235 49.40 -23.07 2.95
CA ALA A 235 49.66 -23.12 1.51
C ALA A 235 49.27 -21.89 0.68
N ILE A 236 49.55 -20.65 1.13
CA ILE A 236 49.58 -19.51 0.20
C ILE A 236 50.79 -18.60 0.48
N ARG A 237 51.94 -19.01 -0.03
CA ARG A 237 53.12 -18.16 -0.23
C ARG A 237 52.85 -17.22 -1.40
N VAL A 238 52.38 -16.00 -1.12
CA VAL A 238 52.14 -14.96 -2.14
C VAL A 238 53.48 -14.41 -2.61
N GLU A 239 53.85 -14.66 -3.87
CA GLU A 239 54.98 -13.98 -4.50
C GLU A 239 54.67 -12.49 -4.76
N PRO A 240 55.63 -11.58 -4.53
CA PRO A 240 55.44 -10.15 -4.76
C PRO A 240 55.37 -9.83 -6.26
N ARG A 241 54.22 -9.30 -6.70
CA ARG A 241 54.01 -8.79 -8.06
C ARG A 241 54.93 -7.61 -8.36
N ARG A 242 55.68 -7.75 -9.46
CA ARG A 242 56.54 -6.71 -10.05
C ARG A 242 55.76 -5.44 -10.39
N ARG A 243 56.34 -4.31 -10.01
CA ARG A 243 55.88 -2.93 -10.22
C ARG A 243 56.03 -2.57 -11.71
N ILE A 244 54.92 -2.40 -12.43
CA ILE A 244 54.94 -1.87 -13.80
C ILE A 244 54.92 -0.33 -13.71
N VAL A 245 56.05 0.28 -14.06
CA VAL A 245 56.20 1.73 -14.25
C VAL A 245 55.59 2.10 -15.61
N ARG A 246 54.65 3.04 -15.64
CA ARG A 246 54.13 3.61 -16.90
C ARG A 246 54.94 4.86 -17.27
N PRO A 247 55.33 5.03 -18.55
CA PRO A 247 56.02 6.22 -19.01
C PRO A 247 55.05 7.40 -19.21
N THR A 248 55.49 8.57 -18.76
CA THR A 248 54.88 9.88 -19.01
C THR A 248 55.18 10.30 -20.45
N ARG A 249 54.15 10.66 -21.24
CA ARG A 249 54.34 11.33 -22.53
C ARG A 249 54.39 12.84 -22.32
N GLN A 250 55.46 13.45 -22.82
CA GLN A 250 55.58 14.88 -23.11
C GLN A 250 54.78 15.24 -24.36
#